data_AF-A0A366DP60-F1
#
_entry.id   AF-A0A366DP60-F1
#
_cell.length_a   1.000
_cell.length_b   1.000
_cell.length_c   1.000
_cell.angle_alpha   90.00
_cell.angle_beta   90.00
_cell.angle_gamma   90.00
#
_symmetry.space_group_name_H-M   'P 1'
#
loop_
_entity.id
_entity.type
_entity.pdbx_description
1 polymer ?
#
loop_
_entity_poly.entity_id
_entity_poly.type
_entity_poly.pdbx_seq_one_letter_code
_entity_poly.pdbx_strand_id
1 'polypeptide(L)'
;MSDDITGESAQSIAVGQLRAFIERYERLDEEKRAISDDQKEVVAELKGSGFDVKAFKEIIRLRKKEDHERAEEDAMLQLYMDALGMA
;
A
#
# COMPACT_ATOMS: atom_id res chain seq x y z
N MET A 1 50.65 -7.48 -15.00
CA MET A 1 49.70 -6.38 -14.77
C MET A 1 48.42 -6.64 -15.58
N SER A 2 47.65 -7.68 -15.24
CA SER A 2 46.44 -8.06 -16.01
C SER A 2 45.24 -8.49 -15.16
N ASP A 3 45.30 -8.41 -13.83
CA ASP A 3 44.15 -8.75 -12.94
C ASP A 3 43.35 -7.53 -12.47
N ASP A 4 43.79 -6.30 -12.77
CA ASP A 4 43.20 -5.07 -12.23
C ASP A 4 42.03 -4.51 -13.08
N ILE A 5 42.10 -4.71 -14.41
CA ILE A 5 41.13 -4.17 -15.38
C ILE A 5 39.75 -4.83 -15.25
N THR A 6 39.71 -6.10 -14.85
CA THR A 6 38.48 -6.89 -14.68
C THR A 6 37.71 -6.53 -13.40
N GLY A 7 38.40 -6.16 -12.31
CA GLY A 7 37.78 -5.76 -11.05
C GLY A 7 37.14 -4.38 -11.10
N GLU A 8 37.82 -3.41 -11.71
CA GLU A 8 37.33 -2.03 -11.85
C GLU A 8 36.12 -1.94 -12.79
N SER A 9 36.12 -2.75 -13.86
CA SER A 9 34.99 -2.87 -14.79
C SER A 9 33.76 -3.52 -14.14
N ALA A 10 33.95 -4.57 -13.33
CA ALA A 10 32.84 -5.19 -12.60
C ALA A 10 32.25 -4.26 -11.52
N GLN A 11 33.11 -3.50 -10.84
CA GLN A 11 32.67 -2.51 -9.85
C GLN A 11 31.91 -1.34 -10.48
N SER A 12 32.34 -0.85 -11.64
CA SER A 12 31.61 0.21 -12.36
C SER A 12 30.24 -0.26 -12.86
N ILE A 13 30.11 -1.51 -13.32
CA ILE A 13 28.82 -2.12 -13.70
C ILE A 13 27.89 -2.23 -12.47
N ALA A 14 28.41 -2.70 -11.33
CA ALA A 14 27.63 -2.84 -10.10
C ALA A 14 27.13 -1.47 -9.57
N VAL A 15 27.96 -0.43 -9.65
CA VAL A 15 27.58 0.95 -9.29
C VAL A 15 26.52 1.49 -10.24
N GLY A 16 26.64 1.22 -11.55
CA GLY A 16 25.62 1.62 -12.55
C GLY A 16 24.26 0.97 -12.30
N GLN A 17 24.23 -0.32 -11.98
CA GLN A 17 22.99 -1.03 -11.64
C GLN A 17 22.35 -0.48 -10.35
N LEU A 18 23.15 -0.22 -9.32
CA LEU A 18 22.64 0.37 -8.08
C LEU A 18 22.02 1.75 -8.32
N ARG A 19 22.65 2.61 -9.13
CA ARG A 19 22.08 3.91 -9.52
C ARG A 19 20.74 3.75 -10.24
N ALA A 20 20.65 2.84 -11.20
CA ALA A 20 19.40 2.58 -11.91
C ALA A 20 18.27 2.07 -10.99
N PHE A 21 18.59 1.25 -9.98
CA PHE A 21 17.62 0.83 -8.97
C PHE A 21 17.15 1.99 -8.08
N ILE A 22 18.07 2.85 -7.64
CA ILE A 22 17.76 4.03 -6.81
C ILE A 22 16.86 4.99 -7.59
N GLU A 23 17.25 5.37 -8.80
CA GLU A 23 16.46 6.30 -9.64
C GLU A 23 15.05 5.76 -9.90
N ARG A 24 14.92 4.46 -10.17
CA ARG A 24 13.60 3.83 -10.36
C ARG A 24 12.78 3.84 -9.07
N TYR A 25 13.39 3.62 -7.92
CA TYR A 25 12.71 3.64 -6.63
C TYR A 25 12.26 5.06 -6.26
N GLU A 26 13.12 6.06 -6.43
CA GLU A 26 12.80 7.47 -6.14
C GLU A 26 11.64 7.97 -6.99
N ARG A 27 11.63 7.66 -8.30
CA ARG A 27 10.50 7.97 -9.18
C ARG A 27 9.19 7.32 -8.68
N LEU A 28 9.25 6.04 -8.25
CA LEU A 28 8.08 5.36 -7.69
C LEU A 28 7.63 5.98 -6.36
N ASP A 29 8.55 6.49 -5.53
CA ASP A 29 8.20 7.20 -4.29
C ASP A 29 7.50 8.54 -4.58
N GLU A 30 7.96 9.28 -5.59
CA GLU A 30 7.30 10.50 -6.06
C GLU A 30 5.90 10.21 -6.59
N GLU A 31 5.74 9.20 -7.46
CA GLU A 31 4.43 8.77 -7.96
C GLU A 31 3.49 8.36 -6.81
N LYS A 32 4.01 7.60 -5.84
CA LYS A 32 3.25 7.20 -4.64
C LYS A 32 2.83 8.40 -3.81
N ARG A 33 3.67 9.43 -3.66
CA ARG A 33 3.32 10.66 -2.94
C ARG A 33 2.21 11.41 -3.66
N ALA A 34 2.32 11.60 -4.97
CA ALA A 34 1.28 12.26 -5.78
C ALA A 34 -0.07 11.54 -5.61
N ILE A 35 -0.10 10.21 -5.78
CA ILE A 35 -1.31 9.41 -5.57
C ILE A 35 -1.83 9.54 -4.13
N SER A 36 -0.95 9.56 -3.14
CA SER A 36 -1.36 9.73 -1.75
C SER A 36 -1.97 11.10 -1.47
N ASP A 37 -1.53 12.14 -2.16
CA ASP A 37 -2.06 13.48 -2.01
C ASP A 37 -3.43 13.60 -2.70
N ASP A 38 -3.58 13.06 -3.91
CA ASP A 38 -4.88 12.94 -4.59
C ASP A 38 -5.90 12.18 -3.72
N GLN A 39 -5.49 11.08 -3.08
CA GLN A 39 -6.34 10.35 -2.14
C GLN A 39 -6.78 11.19 -0.93
N LYS A 40 -5.93 12.11 -0.44
CA LYS A 40 -6.29 13.01 0.66
C LYS A 40 -7.31 14.04 0.20
N GLU A 41 -7.19 14.55 -1.01
CA GLU A 41 -8.18 15.48 -1.60
C GLU A 41 -9.56 14.84 -1.69
N VAL A 42 -9.65 13.59 -2.17
CA VAL A 42 -10.92 12.83 -2.20
C VAL A 42 -11.51 12.68 -0.79
N VAL A 43 -10.70 12.36 0.21
CA VAL A 43 -11.18 12.24 1.60
C VAL A 43 -11.61 13.60 2.15
N ALA A 44 -10.96 14.70 1.76
CA ALA A 44 -11.33 16.05 2.16
C ALA A 44 -12.67 16.47 1.52
N GLU A 45 -12.87 16.18 0.23
CA GLU A 45 -14.14 16.39 -0.47
C GLU A 45 -15.27 15.59 0.19
N LEU A 46 -15.05 14.29 0.43
CA LEU A 46 -16.00 13.42 1.12
C LEU A 46 -16.43 13.98 2.48
N LYS A 47 -15.47 14.51 3.25
CA LYS A 47 -15.73 15.17 4.53
C LYS A 47 -16.51 16.47 4.35
N GLY A 48 -16.17 17.29 3.35
CA GLY A 48 -16.88 18.54 3.02
C GLY A 48 -18.33 18.31 2.57
N SER A 49 -18.59 17.19 1.91
CA SER A 49 -19.95 16.75 1.53
C SER A 49 -20.76 16.14 2.69
N GLY A 50 -20.16 15.97 3.88
CA GLY A 50 -20.86 15.50 5.08
C GLY A 50 -20.88 13.98 5.29
N PHE A 51 -20.08 13.20 4.56
CA PHE A 51 -19.98 11.76 4.77
C PHE A 51 -19.03 11.40 5.92
N ASP A 52 -19.27 10.24 6.55
CA ASP A 52 -18.40 9.70 7.59
C ASP A 52 -17.13 9.08 7.00
N VAL A 53 -15.98 9.71 7.28
CA VAL A 53 -14.66 9.28 6.79
C VAL A 53 -14.25 7.90 7.35
N LYS A 54 -14.67 7.55 8.56
CA LYS A 54 -14.32 6.28 9.20
C LYS A 54 -15.07 5.12 8.53
N ALA A 55 -16.37 5.27 8.30
CA ALA A 55 -17.19 4.32 7.57
C ALA A 55 -16.69 4.15 6.14
N PHE A 56 -16.34 5.24 5.44
CA PHE A 56 -15.75 5.18 4.11
C PHE A 56 -14.47 4.33 4.07
N LYS A 57 -13.51 4.59 4.98
CA LYS A 57 -12.26 3.84 5.06
C LYS A 57 -12.48 2.36 5.37
N GLU A 58 -13.47 2.07 6.22
CA GLU A 58 -13.84 0.70 6.55
C GLU A 58 -14.42 -0.03 5.34
N ILE A 59 -15.29 0.61 4.56
CA ILE A 59 -15.79 0.05 3.29
C ILE A 59 -14.65 -0.22 2.32
N ILE A 60 -13.69 0.69 2.16
CA ILE A 60 -12.51 0.46 1.29
C ILE A 60 -11.69 -0.74 1.79
N ARG A 61 -11.52 -0.90 3.11
CA ARG A 61 -10.83 -2.04 3.71
C ARG A 61 -11.56 -3.36 3.42
N LEU A 62 -12.88 -3.39 3.63
CA LEU A 62 -13.71 -4.55 3.33
C LEU A 62 -13.68 -4.91 1.84
N ARG A 63 -13.72 -3.92 0.96
CA ARG A 63 -13.66 -4.13 -0.51
C ARG A 63 -12.33 -4.69 -1.00
N LYS A 64 -11.25 -4.62 -0.21
CA LYS A 64 -9.95 -5.23 -0.53
C LYS A 64 -9.86 -6.70 -0.15
N LYS A 65 -10.80 -7.21 0.67
CA LYS A 65 -10.87 -8.61 1.05
C LYS A 65 -11.68 -9.39 0.03
N GLU A 66 -11.32 -10.65 -0.16
CA GLU A 66 -12.09 -11.59 -0.96
C GLU A 66 -13.44 -11.88 -0.30
N ASP A 67 -14.46 -12.21 -1.10
CA ASP A 67 -15.83 -12.39 -0.62
C ASP A 67 -15.94 -13.50 0.44
N HIS A 68 -15.17 -14.58 0.29
CA HIS A 68 -15.16 -15.70 1.24
C HIS A 68 -14.47 -15.33 2.56
N GLU A 69 -13.35 -14.60 2.52
CA GLU A 69 -12.66 -14.11 3.74
C GLU A 69 -13.58 -13.21 4.56
N ARG A 70 -14.35 -12.33 3.89
CA ARG A 70 -15.34 -11.50 4.58
C ARG A 70 -16.43 -12.34 5.23
N ALA A 71 -16.98 -13.31 4.50
CA ALA A 71 -18.05 -14.17 5.01
C ALA A 71 -17.59 -15.00 6.23
N GLU A 72 -16.37 -15.52 6.21
CA GLU A 72 -15.79 -16.24 7.36
C GLU A 72 -15.59 -15.33 8.57
N GLU A 73 -15.02 -14.15 8.39
CA GLU A 73 -14.85 -13.18 9.48
C GLU A 73 -16.18 -12.72 10.07
N ASP A 74 -17.18 -12.42 9.23
CA ASP A 74 -18.51 -12.01 9.66
C ASP A 74 -19.23 -13.13 10.42
N ALA A 75 -19.11 -14.38 9.97
CA ALA A 75 -19.67 -15.54 10.67
C ALA A 75 -19.04 -15.73 12.05
N MET A 76 -17.72 -15.57 12.17
CA MET A 76 -17.01 -15.65 13.44
C MET A 76 -17.39 -14.51 14.38
N LEU A 77 -17.51 -13.28 13.85
CA LEU A 77 -17.92 -12.13 14.64
C LEU A 77 -19.35 -12.30 15.16
N GLN A 78 -20.28 -12.75 14.31
CA GLN A 78 -21.66 -13.02 14.69
C GLN A 78 -21.73 -14.08 15.79
N LEU A 79 -20.97 -15.18 15.67
CA LEU A 79 -20.90 -16.21 16.71
C LEU A 79 -20.47 -15.63 18.07
N TYR A 80 -19.49 -14.74 18.09
CA TYR A 80 -19.05 -14.09 19.32
C TYR A 80 -20.07 -13.06 19.84
N MET A 81 -20.73 -12.30 18.97
CA MET A 81 -21.81 -11.38 19.35
C MET A 81 -22.98 -12.12 19.99
N ASP A 82 -23.39 -13.25 19.39
CA ASP A 82 -24.44 -14.11 19.93
C ASP A 82 -24.07 -14.65 21.31
N ALA A 83 -22.83 -15.13 21.47
CA ALA A 83 -22.32 -15.64 22.74
C ALA A 83 -22.25 -14.56 23.85
N LEU A 84 -22.06 -13.30 23.46
CA LEU A 84 -22.03 -12.14 24.36
C LEU A 84 -23.41 -11.50 24.57
N GLY A 85 -24.47 -11.96 23.88
CA GLY A 85 -25.81 -11.38 23.96
C GLY A 85 -25.91 -9.98 23.33
N MET A 86 -25.07 -9.69 22.34
CA MET A 86 -25.01 -8.41 21.63
C MET A 86 -25.83 -8.38 20.32
N ALA A 87 -26.54 -9.47 20.01
CA ALA A 87 -27.32 -9.66 18.79
C ALA A 87 -28.78 -9.16 18.93
#